data_AF-A0A7Z8Z759-F1
#
_entry.id   AF-A0A7Z8Z759-F1
#
_cell.length_a   1.000
_cell.length_b   1.000
_cell.length_c   1.000
_cell.angle_alpha   90.00
_cell.angle_beta   90.00
_cell.angle_gamma   90.00
#
_symmetry.space_group_name_H-M   'P 1'
#
loop_
_entity.id
_entity.type
_entity.pdbx_description
1 polymer ?
#
loop_
_entity_poly.entity_id
_entity_poly.type
_entity_poly.pdbx_seq_one_letter_code
_entity_poly.pdbx_strand_id
1 'polypeptide(L)'
;MLSGAPVFDISISEFREKFNADNPKLQLNEFHAISSSRDRANLTRAASKINENLYASTALERGTLKIKSMQITWLPVQGPEQKAAKAKAQEYMSAVLRAFVPTLSPAQSGQKLQKLLAAGKGKRYFAETEGAIRYVVADNGEKGLTFAVEPIKLALSETLESNNK
;
A
#
# COMPACT_ATOMS: atom_id res chain seq x y z
N MET A 1 -10.02 4.11 16.05
CA MET A 1 -10.36 3.13 14.98
C MET A 1 -10.73 1.83 15.66
N LEU A 2 -11.84 1.25 15.23
CA LEU A 2 -12.62 0.23 15.93
C LEU A 2 -11.91 -1.14 15.99
N SER A 3 -12.17 -1.89 17.06
CA SER A 3 -11.87 -3.33 17.12
C SER A 3 -12.55 -4.03 15.94
N GLY A 4 -11.84 -4.92 15.23
CA GLY A 4 -12.37 -5.59 14.02
C GLY A 4 -12.10 -4.88 12.69
N ALA A 5 -11.13 -3.96 12.62
CA ALA A 5 -10.66 -3.43 11.34
C ALA A 5 -10.11 -4.56 10.45
N PRO A 6 -10.51 -4.63 9.17
CA PRO A 6 -10.15 -5.70 8.25
C PRO A 6 -8.63 -5.85 8.11
N VAL A 7 -8.20 -7.06 7.81
CA VAL A 7 -6.80 -7.45 7.54
C VAL A 7 -6.76 -8.21 6.22
N PHE A 8 -5.64 -8.12 5.51
CA PHE A 8 -5.33 -9.12 4.50
C PHE A 8 -5.00 -10.44 5.18
N ASP A 9 -5.43 -11.54 4.58
CA ASP A 9 -5.14 -12.89 5.08
C ASP A 9 -3.74 -13.34 4.66
N ILE A 10 -2.73 -12.52 4.98
CA ILE A 10 -1.32 -12.78 4.71
C ILE A 10 -0.48 -12.03 5.76
N SER A 11 0.50 -12.73 6.34
CA SER A 11 1.49 -12.11 7.21
C SER A 11 2.51 -11.30 6.41
N ILE A 12 3.23 -10.39 7.07
CA ILE A 12 4.29 -9.61 6.40
C ILE A 12 5.43 -10.48 5.84
N SER A 13 5.77 -11.58 6.52
CA SER A 13 6.83 -12.49 6.09
C SER A 13 6.42 -13.26 4.83
N GLU A 14 5.23 -13.85 4.83
CA GLU A 14 4.66 -14.55 3.66
C GLU A 14 4.50 -13.59 2.47
N PHE A 15 4.01 -12.38 2.72
CA PHE A 15 3.91 -11.34 1.69
C PHE A 15 5.26 -11.06 1.05
N ARG A 16 6.31 -10.84 1.85
CA ARG A 16 7.64 -10.52 1.34
C ARG A 16 8.21 -11.66 0.50
N GLU A 17 8.11 -12.89 0.99
CA GLU A 17 8.60 -14.07 0.29
C GLU A 17 7.92 -14.20 -1.09
N LYS A 18 6.58 -14.16 -1.10
CA LYS A 18 5.80 -14.22 -2.34
C LYS A 18 6.11 -13.04 -3.27
N PHE A 19 6.17 -11.82 -2.74
CA PHE A 19 6.46 -10.62 -3.51
C PHE A 19 7.82 -10.71 -4.20
N ASN A 20 8.85 -11.16 -3.48
CA ASN A 20 10.20 -11.29 -4.02
C ASN A 20 10.30 -12.40 -5.06
N ALA A 21 9.60 -13.53 -4.85
CA ALA A 21 9.51 -14.61 -5.84
C ALA A 21 8.82 -14.13 -7.14
N ASP A 22 7.72 -13.41 -7.01
CA ASP A 22 6.94 -12.89 -8.14
C ASP A 22 7.61 -11.69 -8.83
N ASN A 23 8.58 -11.02 -8.17
CA ASN A 23 9.27 -9.83 -8.67
C ASN A 23 10.79 -9.84 -8.39
N PRO A 24 11.59 -10.69 -9.06
CA PRO A 24 13.02 -10.83 -8.78
C PRO A 24 13.87 -9.56 -8.93
N LYS A 25 13.39 -8.56 -9.70
CA LYS A 25 14.06 -7.27 -9.94
C LYS A 25 13.55 -6.13 -9.03
N LEU A 26 12.64 -6.44 -8.12
CA LEU A 26 12.00 -5.51 -7.19
C LEU A 26 12.02 -6.13 -5.79
N GLN A 27 13.16 -6.59 -5.31
CA GLN A 27 13.19 -7.23 -3.99
C GLN A 27 12.88 -6.22 -2.87
N LEU A 28 12.17 -6.71 -1.87
CA LEU A 28 12.00 -6.08 -0.57
C LEU A 28 12.96 -6.72 0.43
N ASN A 29 13.65 -5.89 1.20
CA ASN A 29 14.44 -6.34 2.34
C ASN A 29 13.53 -6.72 3.52
N GLU A 30 14.10 -7.24 4.60
CA GLU A 30 13.34 -7.55 5.80
C GLU A 30 12.60 -6.33 6.36
N PHE A 31 11.42 -6.59 6.94
CA PHE A 31 10.63 -5.56 7.60
C PHE A 31 11.05 -5.47 9.06
N HIS A 32 11.57 -4.30 9.45
CA HIS A 32 11.96 -4.02 10.82
C HIS A 32 10.87 -3.23 11.53
N ALA A 33 10.55 -3.62 12.75
CA ALA A 33 9.59 -2.90 13.58
C ALA A 33 10.06 -1.46 13.81
N ILE A 34 9.16 -0.50 13.65
CA ILE A 34 9.39 0.90 14.00
C ILE A 34 8.65 1.15 15.31
N SER A 35 9.40 1.38 16.38
CA SER A 35 8.83 1.85 17.63
C SER A 35 8.37 3.30 17.47
N SER A 36 7.08 3.56 17.69
CA SER A 36 6.57 4.92 17.75
C SER A 36 5.85 5.17 19.06
N SER A 37 6.04 6.36 19.65
CA SER A 37 5.30 6.78 20.86
C SER A 37 3.77 6.84 20.65
N ARG A 38 3.31 6.70 19.40
CA ARG A 38 1.89 6.64 18.99
C ARG A 38 1.45 5.23 18.58
N ASP A 39 2.23 4.20 18.92
CA ASP A 39 1.82 2.82 18.69
C ASP A 39 0.54 2.58 19.48
N ARG A 40 -0.57 2.55 18.75
CA ARG A 40 -1.87 2.21 19.32
C ARG A 40 -1.76 0.78 19.82
N ALA A 41 -2.41 0.48 20.93
CA ALA A 41 -2.30 -0.80 21.64
C ALA A 41 -2.45 -2.07 20.75
N ASN A 42 -3.06 -1.96 19.57
CA ASN A 42 -3.37 -3.08 18.68
C ASN A 42 -2.62 -3.06 17.33
N LEU A 43 -1.65 -2.17 17.12
CA LEU A 43 -0.92 -2.05 15.86
C LEU A 43 0.60 -2.18 16.07
N THR A 44 1.24 -2.91 15.16
CA THR A 44 2.69 -2.90 14.99
C THR A 44 3.00 -2.20 13.67
N ARG A 45 3.96 -1.28 13.66
CA ARG A 45 4.47 -0.67 12.41
C ARG A 45 5.79 -1.31 12.06
N ALA A 46 6.02 -1.55 10.78
CA ALA A 46 7.31 -1.99 10.29
C ALA A 46 7.65 -1.32 8.96
N ALA A 47 8.93 -1.26 8.63
CA ALA A 47 9.40 -0.77 7.34
C ALA A 47 10.59 -1.57 6.81
N SER A 48 10.72 -1.53 5.50
CA SER A 48 11.82 -2.12 4.74
C SER A 48 12.39 -1.03 3.84
N LYS A 49 13.67 -0.69 4.05
CA LYS A 49 14.39 0.25 3.20
C LYS A 49 14.71 -0.43 1.88
N ILE A 50 14.27 0.13 0.75
CA ILE A 50 14.63 -0.37 -0.59
C ILE A 50 15.90 0.32 -1.05
N ASN A 51 15.96 1.65 -0.93
CA ASN A 51 17.16 2.47 -1.09
C ASN A 51 16.99 3.79 -0.29
N GLU A 52 17.88 4.77 -0.49
CA GLU A 52 17.83 6.06 0.23
C GLU A 52 16.53 6.85 0.02
N ASN A 53 15.88 6.67 -1.14
CA ASN A 53 14.77 7.50 -1.58
C ASN A 53 13.48 6.71 -1.82
N LEU A 54 13.46 5.45 -1.42
CA LEU A 54 12.34 4.55 -1.60
C LEU A 54 12.29 3.55 -0.46
N TYR A 55 11.14 3.46 0.19
CA TYR A 55 10.92 2.50 1.26
C TYR A 55 9.50 1.94 1.21
N ALA A 56 9.38 0.72 1.72
CA ALA A 56 8.11 0.08 2.00
C ALA A 56 7.79 0.21 3.49
N SER A 57 6.53 0.47 3.83
CA SER A 57 6.07 0.46 5.21
C SER A 57 4.75 -0.27 5.34
N THR A 58 4.49 -0.80 6.52
CA THR A 58 3.30 -1.60 6.78
C THR A 58 2.74 -1.32 8.17
N ALA A 59 1.42 -1.37 8.27
CA ALA A 59 0.71 -1.46 9.53
C ALA A 59 0.23 -2.91 9.69
N LEU A 60 0.55 -3.52 10.82
CA LEU A 60 0.31 -4.92 11.10
C LEU A 60 -0.66 -5.08 12.26
N GLU A 61 -1.49 -6.11 12.18
CA GLU A 61 -2.24 -6.60 13.32
C GLU A 61 -1.30 -7.21 14.36
N ARG A 62 -1.43 -6.73 15.60
CA ARG A 62 -0.65 -7.27 16.71
C ARG A 62 -0.99 -8.75 16.94
N GLY A 63 0.03 -9.58 17.16
CA GLY A 63 -0.12 -11.02 17.40
C GLY A 63 -0.03 -11.86 16.13
N THR A 64 -0.77 -11.50 15.07
CA THR A 64 -0.78 -12.26 13.81
C THR A 64 0.23 -11.75 12.79
N LEU A 65 0.68 -10.50 12.92
CA LEU A 65 1.51 -9.78 11.93
C LEU A 65 0.88 -9.75 10.53
N LYS A 66 -0.44 -9.91 10.44
CA LYS A 66 -1.21 -9.77 9.20
C LYS A 66 -1.28 -8.31 8.77
N ILE A 67 -1.26 -8.09 7.47
CA ILE A 67 -1.17 -6.74 6.89
C ILE A 67 -2.53 -6.02 7.00
N LYS A 68 -2.54 -4.86 7.63
CA LYS A 68 -3.67 -3.90 7.63
C LYS A 68 -3.48 -2.76 6.62
N SER A 69 -2.25 -2.48 6.21
CA SER A 69 -1.93 -1.49 5.17
C SER A 69 -0.52 -1.77 4.68
N MET A 70 -0.33 -1.78 3.37
CA MET A 70 0.99 -1.88 2.74
C MET A 70 1.24 -0.62 1.92
N GLN A 71 2.37 0.03 2.13
CA GLN A 71 2.70 1.32 1.54
C GLN A 71 4.06 1.27 0.84
N ILE A 72 4.16 2.03 -0.24
CA ILE A 72 5.43 2.39 -0.90
C ILE A 72 5.51 3.90 -0.89
N THR A 73 6.60 4.44 -0.35
CA THR A 73 6.86 5.88 -0.32
C THR A 73 8.15 6.22 -1.03
N TRP A 74 8.05 7.11 -2.01
CA TRP A 74 9.17 7.69 -2.72
C TRP A 74 9.47 9.09 -2.19
N LEU A 75 10.73 9.37 -1.94
CA LEU A 75 11.25 10.69 -1.59
C LEU A 75 11.87 11.32 -2.85
N PRO A 76 11.43 12.52 -3.27
CA PRO A 76 11.98 13.20 -4.43
C PRO A 76 13.48 13.42 -4.29
N VAL A 77 14.20 13.04 -5.36
CA VAL A 77 15.62 13.37 -5.53
C VAL A 77 15.77 14.54 -6.48
N GLN A 78 16.86 15.28 -6.34
CA GLN A 78 17.23 16.35 -7.25
C GLN A 78 18.13 15.82 -8.37
N GLY A 79 18.17 16.53 -9.51
CA GLY A 79 19.07 16.22 -10.61
C GLY A 79 18.54 15.20 -11.63
N PRO A 80 19.41 14.73 -12.54
CA PRO A 80 19.00 13.98 -13.73
C PRO A 80 18.37 12.62 -13.40
N GLU A 81 18.64 12.06 -12.23
CA GLU A 81 18.13 10.75 -11.81
C GLU A 81 16.67 10.77 -11.37
N GLN A 82 16.07 11.96 -11.15
CA GLN A 82 14.72 12.09 -10.61
C GLN A 82 13.68 11.29 -11.40
N LYS A 83 13.75 11.36 -12.73
CA LYS A 83 12.80 10.65 -13.61
C LYS A 83 12.92 9.14 -13.46
N ALA A 84 14.14 8.61 -13.45
CA ALA A 84 14.40 7.18 -13.31
C ALA A 84 14.02 6.68 -11.90
N ALA A 85 14.36 7.43 -10.85
CA ALA A 85 14.00 7.10 -9.47
C ALA A 85 12.48 7.06 -9.27
N LYS A 86 11.75 8.04 -9.83
CA LYS A 86 10.28 8.05 -9.78
C LYS A 86 9.68 6.89 -10.56
N ALA A 87 10.22 6.56 -11.74
CA ALA A 87 9.77 5.40 -12.50
C ALA A 87 9.95 4.10 -11.71
N LYS A 88 11.11 3.94 -11.05
CA LYS A 88 11.36 2.78 -10.19
C LYS A 88 10.39 2.69 -9.02
N ALA A 89 10.08 3.81 -8.38
CA ALA A 89 9.06 3.85 -7.33
C ALA A 89 7.69 3.39 -7.85
N GLN A 90 7.29 3.83 -9.05
CA GLN A 90 6.03 3.41 -9.67
C GLN A 90 6.01 1.92 -10.04
N GLU A 91 7.16 1.32 -10.40
CA GLU A 91 7.26 -0.14 -10.56
C GLU A 91 6.92 -0.87 -9.25
N TYR A 92 7.51 -0.44 -8.12
CA TYR A 92 7.19 -1.02 -6.80
C TYR A 92 5.73 -0.80 -6.41
N MET A 93 5.18 0.39 -6.60
CA MET A 93 3.77 0.69 -6.30
C MET A 93 2.82 -0.19 -7.11
N SER A 94 3.11 -0.40 -8.40
CA SER A 94 2.32 -1.26 -9.30
C SER A 94 2.43 -2.73 -8.91
N ALA A 95 3.62 -3.19 -8.55
CA ALA A 95 3.84 -4.54 -8.06
C ALA A 95 3.09 -4.81 -6.75
N VAL A 96 3.11 -3.87 -5.80
CA VAL A 96 2.34 -3.97 -4.54
C VAL A 96 0.84 -3.99 -4.80
N LEU A 97 0.34 -3.12 -5.69
CA LEU A 97 -1.07 -3.16 -6.11
C LEU A 97 -1.46 -4.56 -6.62
N ARG A 98 -0.66 -5.11 -7.53
CA ARG A 98 -0.89 -6.44 -8.13
C ARG A 98 -0.81 -7.58 -7.11
N ALA A 99 0.04 -7.46 -6.08
CA ALA A 99 0.15 -8.48 -5.03
C ALA A 99 -1.16 -8.67 -4.24
N PHE A 100 -1.99 -7.63 -4.12
CA PHE A 100 -3.30 -7.69 -3.47
C PHE A 100 -4.48 -7.82 -4.45
N VAL A 101 -4.21 -7.72 -5.75
CA VAL A 101 -5.21 -7.91 -6.82
C VAL A 101 -4.57 -8.76 -7.93
N PRO A 102 -4.35 -10.07 -7.68
CA PRO A 102 -3.56 -10.93 -8.56
C PRO A 102 -4.22 -11.19 -9.92
N THR A 103 -5.49 -10.82 -10.08
CA THR A 103 -6.20 -10.88 -11.36
C THR A 103 -5.75 -9.82 -12.37
N LEU A 104 -5.02 -8.79 -11.92
CA LEU A 104 -4.45 -7.79 -12.81
C LEU A 104 -3.11 -8.26 -13.39
N SER A 105 -2.98 -8.17 -14.71
CA SER A 105 -1.68 -8.28 -15.38
C SER A 105 -0.75 -7.11 -15.00
N PRO A 106 0.58 -7.23 -15.22
CA PRO A 106 1.51 -6.13 -14.99
C PRO A 106 1.15 -4.84 -15.75
N ALA A 107 0.62 -4.97 -16.97
CA ALA A 107 0.18 -3.82 -17.76
C ALA A 107 -1.05 -3.13 -17.14
N GLN A 108 -2.05 -3.92 -16.71
CA GLN A 108 -3.27 -3.41 -16.08
C GLN A 108 -2.98 -2.78 -14.72
N SER A 109 -2.09 -3.37 -13.90
CA SER A 109 -1.70 -2.79 -12.62
C SER A 109 -0.96 -1.46 -12.83
N GLY A 110 -0.10 -1.37 -13.85
CA GLY A 110 0.57 -0.12 -14.24
C GLY A 110 -0.42 0.96 -14.67
N GLN A 111 -1.36 0.63 -15.56
CA GLN A 111 -2.41 1.57 -15.99
C GLN A 111 -3.28 2.06 -14.83
N LYS A 112 -3.69 1.15 -13.95
CA LYS A 112 -4.49 1.47 -12.77
C LYS A 112 -3.72 2.39 -11.82
N LEU A 113 -2.46 2.10 -11.54
CA LEU A 113 -1.61 2.96 -10.74
C LEU A 113 -1.54 4.38 -11.33
N GLN A 114 -1.33 4.53 -12.65
CA GLN A 114 -1.26 5.85 -13.27
C GLN A 114 -2.56 6.65 -13.09
N LYS A 115 -3.72 6.00 -13.21
CA LYS A 115 -5.03 6.63 -12.95
C LYS A 115 -5.13 7.13 -11.49
N LEU A 116 -4.76 6.28 -10.53
CA LEU A 116 -4.79 6.62 -9.11
C LEU A 116 -3.83 7.76 -8.77
N LEU A 117 -2.61 7.72 -9.31
CA LEU A 117 -1.61 8.78 -9.11
C LEU A 117 -2.04 10.11 -9.75
N ALA A 118 -2.68 10.07 -10.93
CA ALA A 118 -3.22 11.26 -11.57
C ALA A 118 -4.36 11.87 -10.74
N ALA A 119 -5.29 11.04 -10.24
CA ALA A 119 -6.40 11.48 -9.41
C ALA A 119 -5.95 12.02 -8.02
N GLY A 120 -4.85 11.47 -7.48
CA GLY A 120 -4.24 11.87 -6.22
C GLY A 120 -3.22 13.00 -6.31
N LYS A 121 -2.87 13.46 -7.52
CA LYS A 121 -1.80 14.45 -7.73
C LYS A 121 -2.04 15.73 -6.92
N GLY A 122 -1.01 16.17 -6.19
CA GLY A 122 -1.04 17.37 -5.33
C GLY A 122 -1.97 17.28 -4.12
N LYS A 123 -2.60 16.13 -3.85
CA LYS A 123 -3.50 15.95 -2.71
C LYS A 123 -2.74 15.35 -1.53
N ARG A 124 -2.94 15.93 -0.34
CA ARG A 124 -2.44 15.37 0.93
C ARG A 124 -3.02 13.98 1.22
N TYR A 125 -4.23 13.73 0.72
CA TYR A 125 -4.92 12.44 0.83
C TYR A 125 -5.93 12.32 -0.32
N PHE A 126 -5.81 11.24 -1.08
CA PHE A 126 -6.79 10.76 -2.04
C PHE A 126 -7.01 9.28 -1.77
N ALA A 127 -8.25 8.82 -1.83
CA ALA A 127 -8.56 7.41 -1.72
C ALA A 127 -9.64 7.00 -2.71
N GLU A 128 -9.50 5.81 -3.25
CA GLU A 128 -10.46 5.17 -4.15
C GLU A 128 -10.68 3.74 -3.66
N THR A 129 -11.94 3.31 -3.64
CA THR A 129 -12.33 1.98 -3.18
C THR A 129 -12.82 1.17 -4.37
N GLU A 130 -12.32 -0.05 -4.51
CA GLU A 130 -12.78 -1.02 -5.50
C GLU A 130 -12.89 -2.39 -4.84
N GLY A 131 -14.12 -2.92 -4.79
CA GLY A 131 -14.39 -4.15 -4.04
C GLY A 131 -13.91 -4.03 -2.59
N ALA A 132 -13.17 -5.04 -2.11
CA ALA A 132 -12.65 -5.10 -0.75
C ALA A 132 -11.33 -4.32 -0.55
N ILE A 133 -10.89 -3.53 -1.52
CA ILE A 133 -9.62 -2.80 -1.48
C ILE A 133 -9.86 -1.30 -1.50
N ARG A 134 -9.17 -0.58 -0.61
CA ARG A 134 -8.97 0.86 -0.69
C ARG A 134 -7.54 1.17 -1.11
N TYR A 135 -7.40 1.92 -2.18
CA TYR A 135 -6.15 2.54 -2.60
C TYR A 135 -6.05 3.93 -1.99
N VAL A 136 -4.88 4.29 -1.51
CA VAL A 136 -4.60 5.63 -0.97
C VAL A 136 -3.39 6.22 -1.71
N VAL A 137 -3.51 7.47 -2.11
CA VAL A 137 -2.40 8.28 -2.65
C VAL A 137 -2.24 9.52 -1.79
N ALA A 138 -1.02 9.81 -1.38
CA ALA A 138 -0.65 11.09 -0.79
C ALA A 138 0.53 11.67 -1.58
N ASP A 139 0.29 12.76 -2.30
CA ASP A 139 1.29 13.47 -3.08
C ASP A 139 1.60 14.80 -2.38
N ASN A 140 2.67 14.79 -1.58
CA ASN A 140 3.10 15.93 -0.79
C ASN A 140 4.21 16.74 -1.49
N GLY A 141 4.32 16.62 -2.82
CA GLY A 141 5.35 17.29 -3.60
C GLY A 141 6.74 16.90 -3.11
N GLU A 142 7.53 17.89 -2.67
CA GLU A 142 8.89 17.70 -2.16
C GLU A 142 9.00 16.76 -0.95
N LYS A 143 7.90 16.58 -0.19
CA LYS A 143 7.90 15.72 1.01
C LYS A 143 7.68 14.24 0.71
N GLY A 144 7.37 13.89 -0.54
CA GLY A 144 7.18 12.49 -0.93
C GLY A 144 5.87 12.18 -1.60
N LEU A 145 5.89 11.07 -2.34
CA LEU A 145 4.72 10.41 -2.90
C LEU A 145 4.55 9.06 -2.21
N THR A 146 3.39 8.85 -1.60
CA THR A 146 3.00 7.58 -0.98
C THR A 146 1.84 6.98 -1.73
N PHE A 147 1.94 5.68 -2.04
CA PHE A 147 0.84 4.85 -2.47
C PHE A 147 0.63 3.74 -1.43
N ALA A 148 -0.62 3.46 -1.07
CA ALA A 148 -0.95 2.39 -0.15
C ALA A 148 -2.15 1.57 -0.61
N VAL A 149 -2.15 0.30 -0.18
CA VAL A 149 -3.25 -0.64 -0.37
C VAL A 149 -3.74 -1.08 1.01
N GLU A 150 -5.03 -0.94 1.24
CA GLU A 150 -5.68 -1.24 2.52
C GLU A 150 -6.90 -2.13 2.30
N PRO A 151 -7.14 -3.15 3.13
CA PRO A 151 -8.36 -3.91 3.07
C PRO A 151 -9.51 -3.07 3.63
N ILE A 152 -10.70 -3.23 3.07
CA ILE A 152 -11.92 -2.67 3.65
C ILE A 152 -12.93 -3.78 3.93
N LYS A 153 -13.70 -3.59 5.00
CA LYS A 153 -14.85 -4.45 5.25
C LYS A 153 -15.92 -4.01 4.27
N LEU A 154 -16.32 -4.90 3.39
CA LEU A 154 -17.54 -4.72 2.63
C LEU A 154 -18.69 -4.82 3.63
N ALA A 155 -19.29 -3.68 3.98
CA ALA A 155 -20.63 -3.72 4.55
C ALA A 155 -21.53 -4.14 3.39
N LEU A 156 -22.20 -5.29 3.51
CA LEU A 156 -23.43 -5.51 2.75
C LEU A 156 -24.29 -4.30 3.06
N SER A 157 -24.59 -3.49 2.04
CA SER A 157 -25.42 -2.32 2.29
C SER A 157 -26.74 -2.84 2.86
N GLU A 158 -27.15 -2.35 4.02
CA GLU A 158 -28.47 -2.61 4.63
C GLU A 158 -29.65 -2.09 3.75
N THR A 159 -29.41 -1.79 2.48
CA THR A 159 -30.38 -1.26 1.52
C THR A 159 -31.18 -2.35 0.81
N LEU A 160 -31.10 -3.61 1.24
CA LEU A 160 -31.93 -4.70 0.71
C LEU A 160 -33.13 -5.07 1.59
N GLU A 161 -33.29 -4.50 2.80
CA GLU A 161 -34.43 -4.78 3.67
C GLU A 161 -35.54 -3.71 3.65
N SER A 162 -35.35 -2.59 2.95
CA SER A 162 -36.34 -1.49 2.94
C SER A 162 -37.37 -1.56 1.81
N ASN A 163 -37.29 -2.54 0.89
CA ASN A 163 -38.21 -2.67 -0.24
C ASN A 163 -39.31 -3.74 -0.04
N ASN A 164 -39.54 -4.19 1.20
CA ASN A 164 -40.59 -5.16 1.51
C ASN A 164 -41.37 -4.78 2.78
N LYS A 165 -41.90 -3.55 2.83
CA LYS A 165 -43.04 -3.21 3.69
C LYS A 165 -43.97 -2.22 3.01
#